data_AF-A0A9D6R5W2-F1
#
_entry.id   AF-A0A9D6R5W2-F1
#
_cell.length_a   1.000
_cell.length_b   1.000
_cell.length_c   1.000
_cell.angle_alpha   90.00
_cell.angle_beta   90.00
_cell.angle_gamma   90.00
#
_symmetry.space_group_name_H-M   'P 1'
#
loop_
_entity.id
_entity.type
_entity.pdbx_description
1 polymer ?
#
loop_
_entity_poly.entity_id
_entity_poly.type
_entity_poly.pdbx_seq_one_letter_code
_entity_poly.pdbx_strand_id
1 'polypeptide(L)'
;MGAGLPYRLRYLLAWDHGLCRAVLAVYVRALLGFERRRARRRSIADGRTGAVTAIQRFGSAVNVNVHFHTLVLDGVFAADATGAVRFDPAPPPTDREVARLLATIRRRVLRLLGRHGLTLGGETEATVPIDPFAETSPMLATVCAASVQGQSVFGTRPGAPVMRIGRDPDAPWVTSRDPRHAHLAGFDLHANRTVRADDCAGLERLCQYLLRPPLAQGRLERLRDGRVLYTLTHPWSDGTRRLLFQPLELLEKLAVLVPRPRVNLLLYHGVLAAHARGRAHTVRTAYPPSAAVPPTCRLTPPPSGAPAPADCAQALPASDPTSPLGATTAAVDTATVRPSRRYWAWADLLRRVFAIDVLACSHCGGRLRLIATIEDPAVVTRLLRHLALPTELPDLCPARPPPGTDGTLAFDFPE
;
A
#
# COMPACT_ATOMS: atom_id res chain seq x y z
N MET A 1 5.59 -11.88 8.32
CA MET A 1 6.68 -11.35 9.18
C MET A 1 6.58 -9.84 9.32
N GLY A 2 6.94 -9.29 10.48
CA GLY A 2 7.08 -7.83 10.71
C GLY A 2 8.50 -7.51 11.15
N ALA A 3 9.11 -6.44 10.61
CA ALA A 3 10.49 -6.07 10.95
C ALA A 3 10.62 -4.62 11.45
N GLY A 4 11.02 -4.45 12.71
CA GLY A 4 11.33 -3.15 13.33
C GLY A 4 12.75 -2.69 13.04
N LEU A 5 12.99 -1.37 13.03
CA LEU A 5 14.29 -0.75 12.72
C LEU A 5 14.70 0.23 13.84
N PRO A 6 15.98 0.61 13.98
CA PRO A 6 16.41 1.63 14.95
C PRO A 6 15.86 3.03 14.63
N TYR A 7 15.67 3.89 15.64
CA TYR A 7 15.10 5.24 15.47
C TYR A 7 15.79 6.09 14.40
N ARG A 8 17.13 6.20 14.45
CA ARG A 8 17.91 6.93 13.44
C ARG A 8 17.67 6.41 12.03
N LEU A 9 17.53 5.09 11.88
CA LEU A 9 17.21 4.50 10.58
C LEU A 9 15.77 4.84 10.17
N ARG A 10 14.79 4.77 11.07
CA ARG A 10 13.39 5.14 10.77
C ARG A 10 13.28 6.57 10.25
N TYR A 11 14.00 7.50 10.86
CA TYR A 11 14.08 8.90 10.41
C TYR A 11 14.57 8.99 8.97
N LEU A 12 15.74 8.40 8.69
CA LEU A 12 16.33 8.41 7.34
C LEU A 12 15.38 7.77 6.31
N LEU A 13 14.76 6.64 6.65
CA LEU A 13 13.86 5.92 5.75
C LEU A 13 12.51 6.63 5.53
N ALA A 14 12.11 7.53 6.43
CA ALA A 14 10.87 8.29 6.27
C ALA A 14 10.97 9.27 5.10
N TRP A 15 12.16 9.84 4.88
CA TRP A 15 12.38 10.82 3.81
C TRP A 15 13.10 10.24 2.59
N ASP A 16 14.21 9.51 2.80
CA ASP A 16 14.98 8.93 1.72
C ASP A 16 14.31 7.64 1.23
N HIS A 17 13.43 7.79 0.24
CA HIS A 17 12.76 6.66 -0.38
C HIS A 17 13.74 5.73 -1.10
N GLY A 18 14.82 6.26 -1.68
CA GLY A 18 15.85 5.45 -2.35
C GLY A 18 16.51 4.51 -1.35
N LEU A 19 16.94 5.04 -0.21
CA LEU A 19 17.49 4.25 0.90
C LEU A 19 16.45 3.28 1.47
N CYS A 20 15.20 3.70 1.65
CA CYS A 20 14.11 2.84 2.11
C CYS A 20 13.93 1.62 1.18
N ARG A 21 13.94 1.84 -0.13
CA ARG A 21 13.88 0.77 -1.14
C ARG A 21 15.12 -0.11 -1.12
N ALA A 22 16.30 0.45 -0.92
CA ALA A 22 17.55 -0.30 -0.82
C ALA A 22 17.59 -1.21 0.42
N VAL A 23 17.17 -0.69 1.59
CA VAL A 23 17.04 -1.45 2.83
C VAL A 23 15.98 -2.54 2.68
N LEU A 24 14.83 -2.23 2.08
CA LEU A 24 13.80 -3.23 1.78
C LEU A 24 14.35 -4.33 0.84
N ALA A 25 15.10 -3.97 -0.19
CA ALA A 25 15.71 -4.94 -1.10
C ALA A 25 16.71 -5.85 -0.38
N VAL A 26 17.46 -5.34 0.62
CA VAL A 26 18.30 -6.18 1.50
C VAL A 26 17.45 -7.16 2.31
N TYR A 27 16.40 -6.65 2.97
CA TYR A 27 15.48 -7.43 3.79
C TYR A 27 14.82 -8.57 2.98
N VAL A 28 14.19 -8.25 1.86
CA VAL A 28 13.51 -9.23 0.99
C VAL A 28 14.50 -10.25 0.43
N ARG A 29 15.70 -9.84 -0.02
CA ARG A 29 16.71 -10.79 -0.51
C ARG A 29 17.19 -11.74 0.58
N ALA A 30 17.32 -11.27 1.82
CA ALA A 30 17.67 -12.13 2.96
C ALA A 30 16.55 -13.14 3.25
N LEU A 31 15.29 -12.68 3.24
CA LEU A 31 14.09 -13.46 3.49
C LEU A 31 13.84 -14.53 2.40
N LEU A 32 13.76 -14.14 1.13
CA LEU A 32 13.59 -15.11 0.03
C LEU A 32 14.79 -16.03 -0.12
N GLY A 33 15.99 -15.56 0.24
CA GLY A 33 17.18 -16.41 0.32
C GLY A 33 17.09 -17.42 1.47
N PHE A 34 16.45 -17.07 2.58
CA PHE A 34 16.22 -17.96 3.71
C PHE A 34 15.30 -19.12 3.33
N GLU A 35 14.14 -18.84 2.71
CA GLU A 35 13.24 -19.91 2.24
C GLU A 35 13.90 -20.83 1.21
N ARG A 36 14.65 -20.27 0.25
CA ARG A 36 15.40 -21.09 -0.72
C ARG A 36 16.46 -21.96 -0.06
N ARG A 37 17.16 -21.47 0.97
CA ARG A 37 18.12 -22.29 1.74
C ARG A 37 17.43 -23.41 2.51
N ARG A 38 16.22 -23.19 3.03
CA ARG A 38 15.41 -24.22 3.69
C ARG A 38 14.94 -25.29 2.71
N ALA A 39 14.53 -24.89 1.51
CA ALA A 39 14.18 -25.82 0.43
C ALA A 39 15.38 -26.67 0.00
N ARG A 40 16.57 -26.07 -0.17
CA ARG A 40 17.80 -26.81 -0.50
C ARG A 40 18.19 -27.86 0.53
N ARG A 41 17.98 -27.60 1.82
CA ARG A 41 18.19 -28.60 2.90
C ARG A 41 17.25 -29.80 2.80
N ARG A 42 16.17 -29.66 2.04
CA ARG A 42 15.18 -30.71 1.74
C ARG A 42 15.31 -31.18 0.28
N SER A 43 16.49 -31.01 -0.32
CA SER A 43 16.85 -31.45 -1.68
C SER A 43 16.10 -30.77 -2.82
N ILE A 44 15.61 -29.54 -2.62
CA ILE A 44 14.93 -28.75 -3.67
C ILE A 44 15.86 -27.60 -4.12
N ALA A 45 16.58 -27.80 -5.23
CA ALA A 45 17.64 -26.89 -5.68
C ALA A 45 17.11 -25.58 -6.31
N ASP A 46 16.07 -25.68 -7.15
CA ASP A 46 15.55 -24.60 -8.00
C ASP A 46 14.26 -23.96 -7.48
N GLY A 47 14.01 -24.10 -6.18
CA GLY A 47 12.85 -23.51 -5.51
C GLY A 47 12.76 -22.00 -5.69
N ARG A 48 11.60 -21.52 -6.16
CA ARG A 48 11.25 -20.09 -6.29
C ARG A 48 10.17 -19.72 -5.29
N THR A 49 10.38 -18.67 -4.52
CA THR A 49 9.39 -18.16 -3.55
C THR A 49 9.05 -16.71 -3.86
N GLY A 50 8.13 -16.13 -3.10
CA GLY A 50 7.65 -14.76 -3.28
C GLY A 50 7.12 -14.17 -1.98
N ALA A 51 6.96 -12.85 -2.01
CA ALA A 51 6.46 -12.10 -0.87
C ALA A 51 5.68 -10.85 -1.32
N VAL A 52 4.83 -10.35 -0.44
CA VAL A 52 4.14 -9.06 -0.58
C VAL A 52 4.49 -8.22 0.65
N THR A 53 5.03 -7.04 0.43
CA THR A 53 5.45 -6.14 1.52
C THR A 53 4.64 -4.85 1.48
N ALA A 54 4.04 -4.48 2.62
CA ALA A 54 3.63 -3.11 2.89
C ALA A 54 4.70 -2.39 3.73
N ILE A 55 5.10 -1.22 3.27
CA ILE A 55 5.92 -0.28 4.02
C ILE A 55 4.96 0.55 4.89
N GLN A 56 4.87 0.22 6.18
CA GLN A 56 4.12 1.03 7.14
C GLN A 56 5.03 2.15 7.65
N ARG A 57 4.47 3.35 7.80
CA ARG A 57 5.19 4.56 8.23
C ARG A 57 4.78 5.06 9.60
N PHE A 58 3.84 4.40 10.26
CA PHE A 58 3.21 4.86 11.50
C PHE A 58 3.32 3.83 12.61
N GLY A 59 3.43 4.30 13.85
CA GLY A 59 3.31 3.49 15.07
C GLY A 59 1.92 3.58 15.68
N SER A 60 1.69 2.79 16.73
CA SER A 60 0.44 2.85 17.50
C SER A 60 0.20 4.22 18.15
N ALA A 61 1.24 5.02 18.34
CA ALA A 61 1.18 6.37 18.89
C ALA A 61 0.91 7.47 17.86
N VAL A 62 0.50 7.12 16.63
CA VAL A 62 0.37 8.07 15.49
C VAL A 62 1.70 8.78 15.20
N ASN A 63 2.81 8.06 15.39
CA ASN A 63 4.16 8.61 15.27
C ASN A 63 4.91 7.98 14.09
N VAL A 64 5.95 8.63 13.59
CA VAL A 64 6.75 8.10 12.48
C VAL A 64 7.44 6.80 12.93
N ASN A 65 7.10 5.71 12.26
CA ASN A 65 7.69 4.41 12.48
C ASN A 65 7.74 3.65 11.15
N VAL A 66 8.83 3.83 10.40
CA VAL A 66 9.02 3.12 9.14
C VAL A 66 9.44 1.68 9.42
N HIS A 67 8.60 0.73 9.00
CA HIS A 67 8.84 -0.70 9.17
C HIS A 67 8.17 -1.51 8.06
N PHE A 68 8.60 -2.77 7.90
CA PHE A 68 8.13 -3.63 6.82
C PHE A 68 7.22 -4.73 7.35
N HIS A 69 5.98 -4.74 6.89
CA HIS A 69 5.06 -5.87 7.03
C HIS A 69 5.09 -6.71 5.77
N THR A 70 5.49 -7.97 5.88
CA THR A 70 5.71 -8.83 4.72
C THR A 70 4.98 -10.16 4.86
N LEU A 71 4.08 -10.45 3.92
CA LEU A 71 3.56 -11.79 3.68
C LEU A 71 4.58 -12.53 2.84
N VAL A 72 4.99 -13.71 3.29
CA VAL A 72 5.93 -14.56 2.58
C VAL A 72 5.27 -15.90 2.35
N LEU A 73 5.55 -16.52 1.22
CA LEU A 73 5.15 -17.91 1.01
C LEU A 73 6.05 -18.80 1.88
N ASP A 74 5.43 -19.56 2.79
CA ASP A 74 6.09 -20.53 3.67
C ASP A 74 6.46 -21.80 2.87
N GLY A 75 7.36 -21.65 1.90
CA GLY A 75 7.73 -22.69 0.95
C GLY A 75 8.24 -22.14 -0.37
N VAL A 76 8.41 -23.04 -1.33
CA VAL A 76 8.91 -22.72 -2.67
C VAL A 76 8.09 -23.43 -3.75
N PHE A 77 8.01 -22.83 -4.92
CA PHE A 77 7.59 -23.50 -6.15
C PHE A 77 8.81 -24.11 -6.85
N ALA A 78 8.73 -25.39 -7.21
CA ALA A 78 9.75 -26.08 -8.00
C ALA A 78 9.06 -26.96 -9.05
N ALA A 79 9.77 -27.25 -10.15
CA ALA A 79 9.30 -28.24 -11.11
C ALA A 79 9.49 -29.65 -10.51
N ASP A 80 8.50 -30.52 -10.69
CA ASP A 80 8.65 -31.94 -10.40
C ASP A 80 9.34 -32.68 -11.57
N ALA A 81 9.47 -34.01 -11.46
CA ALA A 81 10.09 -34.84 -12.48
C ALA A 81 9.39 -34.79 -13.86
N THR A 82 8.12 -34.33 -13.91
CA THR A 82 7.35 -34.17 -15.14
C THR A 82 7.46 -32.77 -15.73
N GLY A 83 8.14 -31.84 -15.03
CA GLY A 83 8.23 -30.44 -15.39
C GLY A 83 7.07 -29.58 -14.88
N ALA A 84 6.09 -30.15 -14.17
CA ALA A 84 4.97 -29.41 -13.61
C ALA A 84 5.40 -28.62 -12.37
N VAL A 85 4.97 -27.36 -12.27
CA VAL A 85 5.33 -26.47 -11.15
C VAL A 85 4.44 -26.78 -9.94
N ARG A 86 5.04 -27.28 -8.86
CA ARG A 86 4.36 -27.60 -7.60
C ARG A 86 4.86 -26.73 -6.46
N PHE A 87 3.96 -26.38 -5.53
CA PHE A 87 4.33 -25.74 -4.27
C PHE A 87 4.78 -26.80 -3.26
N ASP A 88 5.99 -26.63 -2.75
CA ASP A 88 6.57 -27.41 -1.67
C ASP A 88 6.57 -26.57 -0.37
N PRO A 89 5.72 -26.91 0.61
CA PRO A 89 5.60 -26.16 1.86
C PRO A 89 6.83 -26.38 2.75
N ALA A 90 7.26 -25.31 3.42
CA ALA A 90 8.29 -25.38 4.46
C ALA A 90 7.65 -25.51 5.84
N PRO A 91 8.28 -26.21 6.80
CA PRO A 91 7.82 -26.20 8.19
C PRO A 91 7.94 -24.78 8.78
N PRO A 92 7.26 -24.46 9.88
CA PRO A 92 7.47 -23.18 10.57
C PRO A 92 8.95 -22.92 10.91
N PRO A 93 9.45 -21.67 10.83
CA PRO A 93 10.81 -21.37 11.22
C PRO A 93 11.00 -21.51 12.74
N THR A 94 12.16 -21.98 13.16
CA THR A 94 12.54 -22.01 14.59
C THR A 94 13.00 -20.64 15.08
N ASP A 95 12.96 -20.38 16.39
CA ASP A 95 13.46 -19.12 16.99
C ASP A 95 14.92 -18.86 16.62
N ARG A 96 15.74 -19.91 16.63
CA ARG A 96 17.15 -19.84 16.22
C ARG A 96 17.31 -19.44 14.75
N GLU A 97 16.44 -19.93 13.87
CA GLU A 97 16.43 -19.54 12.46
C GLU A 97 16.02 -18.08 12.27
N VAL A 98 14.99 -17.61 13.01
CA VAL A 98 14.55 -16.21 12.99
C VAL A 98 15.67 -15.29 13.49
N ALA A 99 16.33 -15.62 14.60
CA ALA A 99 17.46 -14.86 15.13
C ALA A 99 18.64 -14.77 14.14
N ARG A 100 18.99 -15.88 13.48
CA ARG A 100 20.04 -15.91 12.44
C ARG A 100 19.67 -15.08 11.21
N LEU A 101 18.40 -15.11 10.82
CA LEU A 101 17.89 -14.29 9.72
C LEU A 101 17.99 -12.80 10.08
N LEU A 102 17.57 -12.40 11.28
CA LEU A 102 17.68 -11.03 11.78
C LEU A 102 19.15 -10.56 11.81
N ALA A 103 20.06 -11.36 12.35
CA ALA A 103 21.50 -11.04 12.35
C ALA A 103 22.04 -10.85 10.92
N THR A 104 21.59 -11.67 9.97
CA THR A 104 21.96 -11.54 8.56
C THR A 104 21.41 -10.25 7.94
N ILE A 105 20.15 -9.90 8.23
CA ILE A 105 19.53 -8.66 7.77
C ILE A 105 20.30 -7.47 8.33
N ARG A 106 20.48 -7.40 9.66
CA ARG A 106 21.22 -6.32 10.34
C ARG A 106 22.60 -6.12 9.72
N ARG A 107 23.41 -7.19 9.61
CA ARG A 107 24.76 -7.11 9.02
C ARG A 107 24.75 -6.55 7.60
N ARG A 108 23.79 -6.97 6.77
CA ARG A 108 23.69 -6.50 5.38
C ARG A 108 23.17 -5.07 5.29
N VAL A 109 22.26 -4.67 6.17
CA VAL A 109 21.78 -3.28 6.27
C VAL A 109 22.91 -2.37 6.72
N LEU A 110 23.65 -2.72 7.77
CA LEU A 110 24.82 -1.94 8.23
C LEU A 110 25.87 -1.79 7.11
N ARG A 111 26.14 -2.87 6.36
CA ARG A 111 27.04 -2.79 5.19
C ARG A 111 26.49 -1.88 4.09
N LEU A 112 25.18 -1.90 3.84
CA LEU A 112 24.55 -0.98 2.89
C LEU A 112 24.74 0.46 3.36
N LEU A 113 24.42 0.76 4.62
CA LEU A 113 24.56 2.09 5.20
C LEU A 113 26.00 2.59 5.14
N GLY A 114 26.99 1.75 5.47
CA GLY A 114 28.40 2.11 5.34
C GLY A 114 28.83 2.47 3.91
N ARG A 115 28.25 1.83 2.88
CA ARG A 115 28.47 2.19 1.47
C ARG A 115 27.84 3.52 1.08
N HIS A 116 26.86 3.98 1.84
CA HIS A 116 26.22 5.29 1.70
C HIS A 116 26.82 6.33 2.67
N GLY A 117 27.92 6.01 3.38
CA GLY A 117 28.53 6.92 4.36
C GLY A 117 27.71 7.12 5.65
N LEU A 118 26.74 6.24 5.93
CA LEU A 118 25.83 6.34 7.06
C LEU A 118 26.18 5.36 8.17
N THR A 119 26.13 5.81 9.43
CA THR A 119 26.35 5.00 10.63
C THR A 119 25.13 5.07 11.57
N LEU A 120 24.85 3.98 12.29
CA LEU A 120 23.73 3.89 13.24
C LEU A 120 24.15 4.07 14.71
N GLY A 121 25.43 4.30 15.00
CA GLY A 121 25.94 4.49 16.36
C GLY A 121 27.15 5.42 16.39
N GLY A 122 27.28 6.16 17.51
CA GLY A 122 28.43 7.01 17.83
C GLY A 122 28.25 8.47 17.43
N GLU A 123 27.93 9.31 18.42
CA GLU A 123 28.41 10.69 18.52
C GLU A 123 29.95 10.65 18.68
N THR A 124 30.66 10.25 17.63
CA THR A 124 32.05 10.67 17.51
C THR A 124 31.98 12.08 16.95
N GLU A 125 32.38 13.06 17.77
CA GLU A 125 32.39 14.52 17.54
C GLU A 125 33.04 15.00 16.23
N ALA A 126 33.53 14.12 15.36
CA ALA A 126 34.35 14.50 14.22
C ALA A 126 33.56 14.99 13.00
N THR A 127 32.27 14.67 12.84
CA THR A 127 31.44 15.27 11.78
C THR A 127 29.97 15.03 12.06
N VAL A 128 29.19 16.09 12.35
CA VAL A 128 27.72 16.00 12.23
C VAL A 128 27.44 15.70 10.76
N PRO A 129 26.90 14.52 10.39
CA PRO A 129 26.62 14.24 9.01
C PRO A 129 25.61 15.28 8.53
N ILE A 130 25.93 15.96 7.44
CA ILE A 130 24.96 16.83 6.75
C ILE A 130 23.71 16.00 6.52
N ASP A 131 22.57 16.49 7.00
CA ASP A 131 21.27 15.88 6.76
C ASP A 131 20.60 16.61 5.59
N PRO A 132 20.63 16.05 4.37
CA PRO A 132 20.05 16.71 3.19
C PRO A 132 18.55 16.95 3.35
N PHE A 133 17.87 16.18 4.22
CA PHE A 133 16.47 16.42 4.53
C PHE A 133 16.29 17.71 5.33
N ALA A 134 17.13 17.93 6.35
CA ALA A 134 17.09 19.14 7.14
C ALA A 134 17.44 20.38 6.31
N GLU A 135 18.33 20.27 5.32
CA GLU A 135 18.65 21.38 4.40
C GLU A 135 17.48 21.72 3.46
N THR A 136 16.84 20.70 2.89
CA THR A 136 15.76 20.90 1.91
C THR A 136 14.41 21.22 2.53
N SER A 137 14.15 20.75 3.75
CA SER A 137 12.88 20.94 4.44
C SER A 137 13.07 20.95 5.96
N PRO A 138 13.66 22.04 6.53
CA PRO A 138 14.04 22.10 7.94
C PRO A 138 12.88 21.76 8.90
N MET A 139 11.71 22.37 8.69
CA MET A 139 10.55 22.15 9.56
C MET A 139 10.06 20.69 9.51
N LEU A 140 9.99 20.10 8.32
CA LEU A 140 9.52 18.72 8.17
C LEU A 140 10.53 17.72 8.75
N ALA A 141 11.82 18.01 8.64
CA ALA A 141 12.89 17.27 9.30
C ALA A 141 12.76 17.32 10.82
N THR A 142 12.56 18.51 11.41
CA THR A 142 12.33 18.68 12.85
C THR A 142 11.11 17.90 13.34
N VAL A 143 9.96 18.04 12.68
CA VAL A 143 8.74 17.31 13.04
C VAL A 143 8.92 15.80 12.90
N CYS A 144 9.61 15.34 11.84
CA CYS A 144 9.88 13.92 11.64
C CYS A 144 10.79 13.36 12.74
N ALA A 145 11.86 14.07 13.09
CA ALA A 145 12.77 13.68 14.16
C ALA A 145 12.05 13.58 15.52
N ALA A 146 11.27 14.61 15.88
CA ALA A 146 10.47 14.62 17.10
C ALA A 146 9.44 13.49 17.11
N SER A 147 8.76 13.25 15.98
CA SER A 147 7.77 12.18 15.84
C SER A 147 8.39 10.79 16.02
N VAL A 148 9.57 10.52 15.47
CA VAL A 148 10.29 9.25 15.69
C VAL A 148 10.58 9.02 17.18
N GLN A 149 10.85 10.09 17.93
CA GLN A 149 11.12 10.06 19.37
C GLN A 149 9.84 10.11 20.24
N GLY A 150 8.66 10.26 19.64
CA GLY A 150 7.39 10.39 20.35
C GLY A 150 7.17 11.75 21.03
N GLN A 151 7.87 12.78 20.56
CA GLN A 151 7.79 14.17 21.03
C GLN A 151 6.97 15.02 20.07
N SER A 152 6.47 16.16 20.54
CA SER A 152 5.78 17.15 19.70
C SER A 152 6.62 18.40 19.48
N VAL A 153 6.48 19.07 18.33
CA VAL A 153 7.19 20.32 18.01
C VAL A 153 6.30 21.52 18.24
N PHE A 154 5.04 21.44 17.79
CA PHE A 154 4.05 22.47 18.03
C PHE A 154 3.27 22.23 19.31
N GLY A 155 2.43 23.22 19.64
CA GLY A 155 1.59 23.20 20.83
C GLY A 155 2.24 23.91 22.01
N THR A 156 1.66 23.73 23.20
CA THR A 156 2.07 24.41 24.43
C THR A 156 3.28 23.78 25.09
N ARG A 157 3.72 22.60 24.64
CA ARG A 157 4.87 21.87 25.20
C ARG A 157 5.82 21.34 24.10
N PRO A 158 6.48 22.23 23.33
CA PRO A 158 7.49 21.82 22.35
C PRO A 158 8.59 20.95 22.98
N GLY A 159 8.99 19.88 22.29
CA GLY A 159 9.99 18.90 22.73
C GLY A 159 9.49 17.90 23.78
N ALA A 160 8.30 18.11 24.36
CA ALA A 160 7.75 17.20 25.34
C ALA A 160 7.18 15.93 24.70
N PRO A 161 7.21 14.78 25.41
CA PRO A 161 6.51 13.59 24.96
C PRO A 161 4.99 13.82 24.89
N VAL A 162 4.34 13.12 23.94
CA VAL A 162 2.88 13.09 23.83
C VAL A 162 2.27 12.66 25.17
N MET A 163 1.23 13.37 25.61
CA MET A 163 0.57 13.10 26.89
C MET A 163 -0.15 11.74 26.84
N ARG A 164 0.08 10.92 27.87
CA ARG A 164 -0.43 9.56 27.98
C ARG A 164 -1.44 9.48 29.12
N ILE A 165 -2.57 8.81 28.89
CA ILE A 165 -3.60 8.60 29.89
C ILE A 165 -3.72 7.10 30.18
N GLY A 166 -3.81 6.76 31.47
CA GLY A 166 -3.84 5.40 31.98
C GLY A 166 -2.46 4.79 32.23
N ARG A 167 -1.39 5.59 32.11
CA ARG A 167 -0.04 5.13 32.46
C ARG A 167 0.00 4.79 33.95
N ASP A 168 0.37 3.55 34.24
CA ASP A 168 0.65 3.03 35.57
C ASP A 168 2.18 2.95 35.74
N PRO A 169 2.78 3.80 36.61
CA PRO A 169 4.22 3.79 36.87
C PRO A 169 4.72 2.45 37.42
N ASP A 170 3.85 1.70 38.08
CA ASP A 170 4.16 0.44 38.77
C ASP A 170 3.75 -0.79 37.95
N ALA A 171 3.30 -0.58 36.70
CA ALA A 171 2.94 -1.66 35.81
C ALA A 171 4.08 -2.66 35.64
N PRO A 172 3.82 -3.98 35.76
CA PRO A 172 4.86 -4.98 35.57
C PRO A 172 5.40 -4.90 34.14
N TRP A 173 6.70 -4.66 33.99
CA TRP A 173 7.39 -4.60 32.70
C TRP A 173 7.36 -5.98 32.03
N VAL A 174 6.33 -6.25 31.23
CA VAL A 174 6.24 -7.53 30.49
C VAL A 174 7.16 -7.45 29.28
N THR A 175 8.28 -8.17 29.33
CA THR A 175 9.05 -8.49 28.11
C THR A 175 8.25 -9.55 27.35
N SER A 176 7.58 -9.16 26.26
CA SER A 176 6.94 -10.14 25.37
C SER A 176 8.02 -11.08 24.82
N ARG A 177 7.99 -12.34 25.29
CA ARG A 177 8.76 -13.46 24.73
C ARG A 177 7.90 -14.23 23.75
N ASP A 178 7.30 -13.52 22.79
CA ASP A 178 6.51 -14.18 21.76
C ASP A 178 7.39 -15.20 21.02
N PRO A 179 6.91 -16.43 20.78
CA PRO A 179 7.66 -17.39 19.97
C PRO A 179 7.91 -16.81 18.58
N ARG A 180 9.05 -17.14 17.98
CA ARG A 180 9.49 -16.66 16.65
C ARG A 180 9.62 -15.15 16.58
N HIS A 181 10.03 -14.53 17.67
CA HIS A 181 10.42 -13.13 17.78
C HIS A 181 11.92 -13.04 18.08
N ALA A 182 12.65 -12.20 17.33
CA ALA A 182 14.04 -11.87 17.61
C ALA A 182 14.23 -10.36 17.67
N HIS A 183 15.05 -9.92 18.62
CA HIS A 183 15.50 -8.54 18.79
C HIS A 183 17.03 -8.48 18.76
N LEU A 184 17.61 -7.51 18.05
CA LEU A 184 19.05 -7.29 17.98
C LEU A 184 19.40 -5.83 17.67
N ALA A 185 19.85 -5.09 18.68
CA ALA A 185 20.34 -3.71 18.55
C ALA A 185 19.35 -2.78 17.82
N GLY A 186 18.09 -2.78 18.26
CA GLY A 186 17.02 -1.96 17.69
C GLY A 186 16.41 -2.51 16.39
N PHE A 187 16.86 -3.66 15.90
CA PHE A 187 16.16 -4.41 14.85
C PHE A 187 15.27 -5.48 15.49
N ASP A 188 14.05 -5.60 15.00
CA ASP A 188 13.08 -6.62 15.44
C ASP A 188 12.64 -7.47 14.24
N LEU A 189 12.34 -8.75 14.47
CA LEU A 189 11.74 -9.62 13.46
C LEU A 189 10.73 -10.58 14.10
N HIS A 190 9.46 -10.45 13.72
CA HIS A 190 8.37 -11.33 14.15
C HIS A 190 7.94 -12.26 13.03
N ALA A 191 7.86 -13.57 13.28
CA ALA A 191 7.48 -14.59 12.31
C ALA A 191 6.44 -15.61 12.85
N ASN A 192 5.66 -15.24 13.87
CA ASN A 192 4.78 -16.16 14.57
C ASN A 192 3.42 -16.44 13.87
N ARG A 193 2.98 -15.55 12.97
CA ARG A 193 1.68 -15.65 12.30
C ARG A 193 1.83 -16.40 10.97
N THR A 194 1.05 -17.47 10.80
CA THR A 194 0.91 -18.25 9.56
C THR A 194 -0.56 -18.35 9.21
N VAL A 195 -0.87 -18.37 7.92
CA VAL A 195 -2.22 -18.61 7.38
C VAL A 195 -2.16 -19.83 6.48
N ARG A 196 -3.14 -20.73 6.59
CA ARG A 196 -3.20 -21.93 5.75
C ARG A 196 -3.70 -21.58 4.34
N ALA A 197 -3.39 -22.43 3.37
CA ALA A 197 -3.76 -22.21 1.98
C ALA A 197 -5.29 -22.20 1.74
N ASP A 198 -6.03 -22.92 2.57
CA ASP A 198 -7.50 -23.04 2.56
C ASP A 198 -8.23 -21.95 3.36
N ASP A 199 -7.51 -21.17 4.18
CA ASP A 199 -8.09 -20.13 5.05
C ASP A 199 -8.13 -18.75 4.37
N CYS A 200 -9.02 -18.59 3.40
CA CYS A 200 -9.21 -17.31 2.69
C CYS A 200 -9.59 -16.17 3.66
N ALA A 201 -10.42 -16.45 4.67
CA ALA A 201 -10.84 -15.44 5.65
C ALA A 201 -9.67 -15.00 6.54
N GLY A 202 -8.78 -15.91 6.94
CA GLY A 202 -7.56 -15.59 7.65
C GLY A 202 -6.57 -14.80 6.82
N LEU A 203 -6.47 -15.10 5.52
CA LEU A 203 -5.63 -14.34 4.61
C LEU A 203 -6.17 -12.92 4.45
N GLU A 204 -7.49 -12.77 4.35
CA GLU A 204 -8.15 -11.46 4.30
C GLU A 204 -7.87 -10.65 5.57
N ARG A 205 -8.08 -11.23 6.78
CA ARG A 205 -7.76 -10.56 8.05
C ARG A 205 -6.30 -10.12 8.12
N LEU A 206 -5.38 -10.94 7.61
CA LEU A 206 -3.96 -10.63 7.58
C LEU A 206 -3.63 -9.51 6.58
N CYS A 207 -4.29 -9.49 5.42
CA CYS A 207 -4.20 -8.41 4.44
C CYS A 207 -4.77 -7.10 5.00
N GLN A 208 -5.94 -7.13 5.66
CA GLN A 208 -6.53 -5.98 6.34
C GLN A 208 -5.59 -5.43 7.42
N TYR A 209 -4.99 -6.30 8.23
CA TYR A 209 -3.98 -5.90 9.21
C TYR A 209 -2.76 -5.22 8.58
N LEU A 210 -2.26 -5.77 7.47
CA LEU A 210 -1.09 -5.26 6.74
C LEU A 210 -1.37 -3.93 6.04
N LEU A 211 -2.58 -3.77 5.50
CA LEU A 211 -3.04 -2.59 4.75
C LEU A 211 -3.79 -1.57 5.62
N ARG A 212 -3.77 -1.74 6.94
CA ARG A 212 -4.50 -0.87 7.86
C ARG A 212 -4.07 0.60 7.69
N PRO A 213 -5.00 1.56 7.80
CA PRO A 213 -4.65 2.98 7.80
C PRO A 213 -3.89 3.39 9.07
N PRO A 214 -3.17 4.53 9.04
CA PRO A 214 -2.43 5.05 10.19
C PRO A 214 -3.31 5.40 11.40
N LEU A 215 -4.56 5.76 11.15
CA LEU A 215 -5.55 6.14 12.13
C LEU A 215 -6.92 5.59 11.76
N ALA A 216 -7.78 5.44 12.76
CA ALA A 216 -9.21 5.20 12.58
C ALA A 216 -9.99 6.35 13.19
N GLN A 217 -10.92 6.93 12.44
CA GLN A 217 -11.71 8.10 12.89
C GLN A 217 -12.48 7.79 14.18
N GLY A 218 -13.06 6.61 14.32
CA GLY A 218 -13.76 6.17 15.53
C GLY A 218 -12.88 6.02 16.78
N ARG A 219 -11.58 6.34 16.69
CA ARG A 219 -10.66 6.40 17.84
C ARG A 219 -10.27 7.82 18.21
N LEU A 220 -10.71 8.81 17.46
CA LEU A 220 -10.48 10.22 17.73
C LEU A 220 -11.74 10.81 18.37
N GLU A 221 -11.55 11.51 19.48
CA GLU A 221 -12.61 12.25 20.16
C GLU A 221 -12.10 13.67 20.42
N ARG A 222 -12.88 14.67 20.01
CA ARG A 222 -12.59 16.07 20.33
C ARG A 222 -13.20 16.39 21.69
N LEU A 223 -12.38 16.78 22.65
CA LEU A 223 -12.81 17.20 23.98
C LEU A 223 -13.39 18.62 23.95
N ARG A 224 -14.14 18.98 25.00
CA ARG A 224 -14.76 20.30 25.15
C ARG A 224 -13.77 21.46 25.10
N ASP A 225 -12.55 21.24 25.60
CA ASP A 225 -11.46 22.22 25.60
C ASP A 225 -10.68 22.28 24.26
N GLY A 226 -11.15 21.58 23.23
CA GLY A 226 -10.55 21.56 21.91
C GLY A 226 -9.37 20.59 21.74
N ARG A 227 -8.91 19.91 22.81
CA ARG A 227 -7.91 18.83 22.68
C ARG A 227 -8.51 17.61 21.98
N VAL A 228 -7.65 16.77 21.42
CA VAL A 228 -8.03 15.56 20.72
C VAL A 228 -7.51 14.35 21.47
N LEU A 229 -8.42 13.51 21.95
CA LEU A 229 -8.14 12.23 22.57
C LEU A 229 -8.06 11.15 21.49
N TYR A 230 -6.99 10.38 21.50
CA TYR A 230 -6.81 9.23 20.62
C TYR A 230 -6.77 7.92 21.42
N THR A 231 -7.65 7.00 21.04
CA THR A 231 -7.79 5.68 21.66
C THR A 231 -6.87 4.64 21.02
N LEU A 232 -6.00 4.02 21.81
CA LEU A 232 -5.14 2.93 21.36
C LEU A 232 -5.95 1.65 21.09
N THR A 233 -5.56 0.87 20.08
CA THR A 233 -6.17 -0.46 19.82
C THR A 233 -6.07 -1.38 21.03
N HIS A 234 -4.88 -1.38 21.63
CA HIS A 234 -4.53 -2.19 22.78
C HIS A 234 -3.81 -1.29 23.77
N PRO A 235 -4.05 -1.46 25.09
CA PRO A 235 -3.24 -0.81 26.09
C PRO A 235 -1.76 -1.13 25.86
N TRP A 236 -0.90 -0.16 26.14
CA TRP A 236 0.53 -0.42 26.20
C TRP A 236 0.88 -1.21 27.46
N SER A 237 2.11 -1.74 27.50
CA SER A 237 2.61 -2.48 28.66
C SER A 237 2.63 -1.64 29.95
N ASP A 238 2.74 -0.31 29.83
CA ASP A 238 2.68 0.63 30.95
C ASP A 238 1.24 1.03 31.32
N GLY A 239 0.22 0.31 30.84
CA GLY A 239 -1.19 0.62 31.09
C GLY A 239 -1.77 1.73 30.22
N THR A 240 -0.96 2.50 29.47
CA THR A 240 -1.44 3.61 28.64
C THR A 240 -2.54 3.15 27.69
N ARG A 241 -3.70 3.82 27.72
CA ARG A 241 -4.88 3.49 26.91
C ARG A 241 -5.26 4.57 25.92
N ARG A 242 -4.91 5.83 26.20
CA ARG A 242 -5.22 6.98 25.36
C ARG A 242 -4.01 7.91 25.26
N LEU A 243 -3.95 8.62 24.15
CA LEU A 243 -3.02 9.72 23.92
C LEU A 243 -3.82 11.02 23.80
N LEU A 244 -3.30 12.10 24.36
CA LEU A 244 -3.95 13.41 24.29
C LEU A 244 -3.08 14.37 23.49
N PHE A 245 -3.70 15.00 22.50
CA PHE A 245 -3.07 15.93 21.59
C PHE A 245 -3.74 17.29 21.64
N GLN A 246 -2.98 18.37 21.48
CA GLN A 246 -3.53 19.60 20.94
C GLN A 246 -3.79 19.48 19.43
N PRO A 247 -4.68 20.29 18.84
CA PRO A 247 -4.98 20.20 17.41
C PRO A 247 -3.73 20.28 16.51
N LEU A 248 -2.81 21.21 16.80
CA LEU A 248 -1.55 21.33 16.05
C LEU A 248 -0.63 20.14 16.28
N GLU A 249 -0.54 19.60 17.51
CA GLU A 249 0.23 18.38 17.81
C GLU A 249 -0.28 17.17 17.01
N LEU A 250 -1.59 17.04 16.80
CA LEU A 250 -2.13 15.97 15.96
C LEU A 250 -1.81 16.22 14.48
N LEU A 251 -1.98 17.46 13.99
CA LEU A 251 -1.73 17.80 12.59
C LEU A 251 -0.26 17.57 12.19
N GLU A 252 0.70 17.91 13.04
CA GLU A 252 2.12 17.65 12.76
C GLU A 252 2.42 16.15 12.68
N LYS A 253 1.77 15.33 13.52
CA LYS A 253 1.93 13.88 13.53
C LYS A 253 1.39 13.31 12.23
N LEU A 254 0.23 13.77 11.78
CA LEU A 254 -0.37 13.35 10.51
C LEU A 254 0.48 13.77 9.30
N ALA A 255 1.02 14.99 9.30
CA ALA A 255 1.79 15.53 8.18
C ALA A 255 2.99 14.64 7.81
N VAL A 256 3.75 14.15 8.79
CA VAL A 256 4.95 13.32 8.55
C VAL A 256 4.65 11.85 8.22
N LEU A 257 3.40 11.40 8.41
CA LEU A 257 2.96 10.05 8.02
C LEU A 257 2.61 9.97 6.54
N VAL A 258 2.27 11.09 5.90
CA VAL A 258 1.94 11.15 4.47
C VAL A 258 3.18 10.75 3.65
N PRO A 259 3.12 9.68 2.83
CA PRO A 259 4.22 9.32 1.97
C PRO A 259 4.40 10.37 0.86
N ARG A 260 5.61 10.46 0.30
CA ARG A 260 5.83 11.30 -0.87
C ARG A 260 4.92 10.86 -2.04
N PRO A 261 4.47 11.81 -2.88
CA PRO A 261 3.71 11.47 -4.07
C PRO A 261 4.45 10.44 -4.93
N ARG A 262 3.68 9.59 -5.61
CA ARG A 262 4.18 8.58 -6.57
C ARG A 262 5.06 7.48 -5.95
N VAL A 263 5.03 7.33 -4.63
CA VAL A 263 5.72 6.24 -3.92
C VAL A 263 4.76 5.08 -3.66
N ASN A 264 5.10 3.90 -4.19
CA ASN A 264 4.37 2.66 -3.90
C ASN A 264 4.80 2.09 -2.53
N LEU A 265 3.84 1.99 -1.61
CA LEU A 265 4.05 1.37 -0.30
C LEU A 265 3.73 -0.14 -0.29
N LEU A 266 2.98 -0.64 -1.27
CA LEU A 266 2.67 -2.06 -1.44
C LEU A 266 3.47 -2.65 -2.60
N LEU A 267 4.24 -3.69 -2.33
CA LEU A 267 5.29 -4.17 -3.22
C LEU A 267 5.28 -5.69 -3.30
N TYR A 268 5.38 -6.21 -4.52
CA TYR A 268 5.37 -7.65 -4.79
C TYR A 268 6.78 -8.13 -5.17
N HIS A 269 7.16 -9.30 -4.66
CA HIS A 269 8.51 -9.83 -4.74
C HIS A 269 8.54 -11.30 -5.17
N GLY A 270 9.65 -11.72 -5.78
CA GLY A 270 9.83 -13.09 -6.23
C GLY A 270 8.76 -13.51 -7.23
N VAL A 271 8.22 -14.73 -7.10
CA VAL A 271 7.19 -15.26 -8.01
C VAL A 271 5.88 -14.47 -8.01
N LEU A 272 5.64 -13.61 -7.00
CA LEU A 272 4.44 -12.78 -6.92
C LEU A 272 4.59 -11.44 -7.67
N ALA A 273 5.81 -11.01 -7.98
CA ALA A 273 6.07 -9.76 -8.69
C ALA A 273 5.49 -9.80 -10.11
N ALA A 274 4.92 -8.68 -10.60
CA ALA A 274 4.14 -8.63 -11.84
C ALA A 274 4.85 -9.22 -13.08
N HIS A 275 6.17 -9.01 -13.20
CA HIS A 275 6.98 -9.48 -14.33
C HIS A 275 7.89 -10.67 -13.97
N ALA A 276 7.57 -11.42 -12.91
CA ALA A 276 8.38 -12.56 -12.51
C ALA A 276 8.33 -13.69 -13.54
N ARG A 277 9.50 -14.24 -13.90
CA ARG A 277 9.59 -15.41 -14.76
C ARG A 277 8.88 -16.60 -14.10
N GLY A 278 7.91 -17.18 -14.81
CA GLY A 278 7.10 -18.28 -14.29
C GLY A 278 5.88 -17.87 -13.46
N ARG A 279 5.60 -16.56 -13.30
CA ARG A 279 4.43 -16.08 -12.54
C ARG A 279 3.11 -16.69 -13.03
N ALA A 280 2.95 -16.88 -14.34
CA ALA A 280 1.76 -17.46 -14.93
C ALA A 280 1.51 -18.91 -14.47
N HIS A 281 2.56 -19.64 -14.12
CA HIS A 281 2.49 -21.01 -13.64
C HIS A 281 2.32 -21.09 -12.11
N THR A 282 2.61 -20.02 -11.37
CA THR A 282 2.53 -20.00 -9.89
C THR A 282 1.33 -19.23 -9.35
N VAL A 283 0.90 -18.16 -10.03
CA VAL A 283 -0.21 -17.30 -9.61
C VAL A 283 -1.39 -17.52 -10.54
N ARG A 284 -2.41 -18.22 -10.06
CA ARG A 284 -3.71 -18.30 -10.74
C ARG A 284 -4.37 -16.93 -10.69
N THR A 285 -4.65 -16.33 -11.84
CA THR A 285 -5.52 -15.15 -11.92
C THR A 285 -6.96 -15.58 -11.63
N ALA A 286 -7.57 -15.00 -10.58
CA ALA A 286 -8.96 -15.25 -10.22
C ALA A 286 -9.97 -14.77 -11.26
N TYR A 287 -9.56 -13.84 -12.13
CA TYR A 287 -10.34 -13.44 -13.29
C TYR A 287 -9.74 -14.06 -14.56
N PRO A 288 -10.51 -14.84 -15.33
CA PRO A 288 -10.13 -15.10 -16.71
C PRO A 288 -10.00 -13.73 -17.42
N PRO A 289 -9.03 -13.54 -18.32
CA PRO A 289 -9.07 -12.38 -19.21
C PRO A 289 -10.47 -12.34 -19.84
N SER A 290 -11.12 -11.17 -19.86
CA SER A 290 -12.41 -11.02 -20.52
C SER A 290 -12.26 -11.58 -21.93
N ALA A 291 -12.94 -12.70 -22.23
CA ALA A 291 -13.11 -13.09 -23.61
C ALA A 291 -13.77 -11.89 -24.29
N ALA A 292 -13.26 -11.48 -25.44
CA ALA A 292 -13.92 -10.47 -26.26
C ALA A 292 -15.26 -11.06 -26.71
N VAL A 293 -16.32 -10.84 -25.95
CA VAL A 293 -17.68 -11.19 -26.36
C VAL A 293 -18.13 -10.09 -27.33
N PRO A 294 -18.47 -10.41 -28.60
CA PRO A 294 -19.01 -9.43 -29.51
C PRO A 294 -20.36 -8.91 -28.98
N PRO A 295 -20.65 -7.61 -29.12
CA PRO A 295 -21.78 -6.98 -28.45
C PRO A 295 -23.14 -7.37 -29.07
N THR A 296 -24.09 -7.73 -28.21
CA THR A 296 -25.53 -7.78 -28.51
C THR A 296 -26.30 -6.88 -27.53
N CYS A 297 -25.95 -5.58 -27.48
CA CYS A 297 -26.78 -4.59 -26.83
C CYS A 297 -27.27 -3.59 -27.88
N ARG A 298 -28.37 -3.91 -28.57
CA ARG A 298 -29.08 -2.94 -29.40
C ARG A 298 -29.97 -2.12 -28.45
N LEU A 299 -29.55 -0.90 -28.15
CA LEU A 299 -30.51 0.12 -27.71
C LEU A 299 -31.41 0.37 -28.92
N THR A 300 -32.66 -0.06 -28.86
CA THR A 300 -33.68 0.38 -29.81
C THR A 300 -33.83 1.90 -29.64
N PRO A 301 -33.59 2.71 -30.68
CA PRO A 301 -33.87 4.14 -30.60
C PRO A 301 -35.38 4.35 -30.37
N PRO A 302 -35.79 5.43 -29.68
CA PRO A 302 -37.19 5.78 -29.55
C PRO A 302 -37.81 5.99 -30.95
N PRO A 303 -39.12 5.72 -31.13
CA PRO A 303 -39.78 5.86 -32.42
C PRO A 303 -39.61 7.28 -32.97
N SER A 304 -39.11 7.35 -34.21
CA SER A 304 -38.97 8.56 -35.00
C SER A 304 -40.35 9.20 -35.19
N GLY A 305 -40.59 10.32 -34.50
CA GLY A 305 -41.87 11.03 -34.56
C GLY A 305 -41.84 12.46 -34.04
N ALA A 306 -40.67 13.09 -33.92
CA ALA A 306 -40.57 14.51 -33.60
C ALA A 306 -39.69 15.22 -34.65
N PRO A 307 -40.12 16.37 -35.19
CA PRO A 307 -39.40 17.05 -36.26
C PRO A 307 -38.06 17.59 -35.73
N ALA A 308 -37.00 17.39 -36.50
CA ALA A 308 -35.70 17.98 -36.25
C ALA A 308 -35.77 19.51 -36.42
N PRO A 309 -35.12 20.33 -35.57
CA PRO A 309 -34.72 21.66 -36.00
C PRO A 309 -33.60 21.50 -37.03
N ALA A 310 -33.82 22.12 -38.19
CA ALA A 310 -32.81 22.33 -39.21
C ALA A 310 -31.65 23.18 -38.67
N ASP A 311 -30.52 23.11 -39.38
CA ASP A 311 -29.26 23.85 -39.19
C ASP A 311 -28.30 23.34 -38.13
N CYS A 312 -27.46 22.39 -38.54
CA CYS A 312 -26.04 22.69 -38.82
C CYS A 312 -25.36 21.41 -39.32
N ALA A 313 -25.55 21.10 -40.60
CA ALA A 313 -24.65 20.22 -41.33
C ALA A 313 -23.67 21.11 -42.10
N GLN A 314 -22.44 21.25 -41.60
CA GLN A 314 -21.28 21.37 -42.48
C GLN A 314 -20.16 20.51 -41.92
N ALA A 315 -19.83 19.51 -42.74
CA ALA A 315 -18.88 18.43 -42.52
C ALA A 315 -17.44 18.93 -42.42
N LEU A 316 -16.54 18.05 -41.94
CA LEU A 316 -15.26 17.66 -42.59
C LEU A 316 -14.55 16.57 -41.74
N PRO A 317 -13.66 15.75 -42.32
CA PRO A 317 -13.95 14.41 -42.81
C PRO A 317 -13.55 13.29 -41.84
N ALA A 318 -14.26 12.16 -41.93
CA ALA A 318 -13.81 10.88 -41.40
C ALA A 318 -12.56 10.42 -42.17
N SER A 319 -11.44 10.26 -41.46
CA SER A 319 -10.30 9.49 -41.95
C SER A 319 -10.36 8.12 -41.28
N ASP A 320 -10.81 7.15 -42.06
CA ASP A 320 -10.92 5.74 -41.68
C ASP A 320 -9.55 5.02 -41.80
N PRO A 321 -9.43 3.80 -41.24
CA PRO A 321 -8.21 3.20 -40.75
C PRO A 321 -7.45 2.45 -41.85
N THR A 322 -6.15 2.29 -41.68
CA THR A 322 -5.40 1.33 -42.51
C THR A 322 -4.45 0.52 -41.65
N SER A 323 -4.91 -0.66 -41.26
CA SER A 323 -4.06 -1.86 -41.22
C SER A 323 -4.16 -2.55 -42.57
N PRO A 324 -3.06 -3.02 -43.18
CA PRO A 324 -3.18 -3.96 -44.27
C PRO A 324 -3.36 -5.38 -43.69
N LEU A 325 -4.50 -5.99 -44.03
CA LEU A 325 -4.64 -7.45 -44.04
C LEU A 325 -3.82 -8.00 -45.22
N GLY A 326 -2.99 -9.00 -44.94
CA GLY A 326 -2.48 -9.95 -45.93
C GLY A 326 -2.74 -11.35 -45.38
N ALA A 327 -3.73 -12.04 -45.93
CA ALA A 327 -4.02 -13.43 -45.65
C ALA A 327 -3.15 -14.30 -46.56
N THR A 328 -2.38 -15.22 -45.98
CA THR A 328 -1.88 -16.40 -46.68
C THR A 328 -1.87 -17.61 -45.75
N THR A 329 -2.35 -18.72 -46.28
CA THR A 329 -2.59 -20.02 -45.66
C THR A 329 -1.31 -20.81 -45.33
N ALA A 330 -1.45 -21.66 -44.32
CA ALA A 330 -0.66 -22.86 -44.00
C ALA A 330 0.76 -22.70 -43.40
N ALA A 331 0.89 -23.05 -42.11
CA ALA A 331 1.73 -24.16 -41.61
C ALA A 331 1.73 -24.13 -40.07
N VAL A 332 1.60 -25.30 -39.46
CA VAL A 332 1.74 -25.50 -38.01
C VAL A 332 3.21 -25.22 -37.66
N ASP A 333 3.47 -24.16 -36.92
CA ASP A 333 4.80 -23.93 -36.37
C ASP A 333 4.72 -23.55 -34.89
N THR A 334 5.46 -24.32 -34.09
CA THR A 334 5.40 -24.34 -32.63
C THR A 334 6.24 -23.20 -32.07
N ALA A 335 5.83 -21.96 -32.34
CA ALA A 335 6.56 -20.77 -31.90
C ALA A 335 6.19 -20.41 -30.45
N THR A 336 7.20 -20.46 -29.58
CA THR A 336 7.15 -20.02 -28.19
C THR A 336 6.61 -18.59 -28.09
N VAL A 337 5.36 -18.45 -27.64
CA VAL A 337 4.69 -17.17 -27.42
C VAL A 337 5.46 -16.37 -26.37
N ARG A 338 6.23 -15.38 -26.82
CA ARG A 338 6.70 -14.30 -25.96
C ARG A 338 5.47 -13.64 -25.34
N PRO A 339 5.40 -13.47 -24.00
CA PRO A 339 4.24 -12.82 -23.40
C PRO A 339 4.18 -11.38 -23.90
N SER A 340 3.22 -11.10 -24.79
CA SER A 340 2.90 -9.74 -25.20
C SER A 340 2.64 -8.91 -23.95
N ARG A 341 3.10 -7.65 -23.94
CA ARG A 341 2.73 -6.70 -22.88
C ARG A 341 1.20 -6.67 -22.86
N ARG A 342 0.59 -7.33 -21.87
CA ARG A 342 -0.86 -7.30 -21.69
C ARG A 342 -1.25 -5.84 -21.48
N TYR A 343 -1.76 -5.21 -22.53
CA TYR A 343 -2.46 -3.95 -22.41
C TYR A 343 -3.71 -4.23 -21.59
N TRP A 344 -3.80 -3.62 -20.41
CA TRP A 344 -5.02 -3.67 -19.61
C TRP A 344 -5.84 -2.46 -20.00
N ALA A 345 -7.07 -2.66 -20.47
CA ALA A 345 -7.98 -1.55 -20.64
C ALA A 345 -8.27 -0.93 -19.26
N TRP A 346 -8.54 0.38 -19.21
CA TRP A 346 -8.89 1.07 -17.96
C TRP A 346 -10.04 0.37 -17.22
N ALA A 347 -11.05 -0.10 -17.95
CA ALA A 347 -12.17 -0.85 -17.37
C ALA A 347 -11.72 -2.15 -16.68
N ASP A 348 -10.75 -2.87 -17.27
CA ASP A 348 -10.20 -4.09 -16.66
C ASP A 348 -9.40 -3.78 -15.40
N LEU A 349 -8.72 -2.62 -15.36
CA LEU A 349 -8.01 -2.16 -14.17
C LEU A 349 -8.99 -1.82 -13.05
N LEU A 350 -10.08 -1.09 -13.34
CA LEU A 350 -11.10 -0.78 -12.34
C LEU A 350 -11.80 -2.03 -11.80
N ARG A 351 -12.18 -2.95 -12.68
CA ARG A 351 -12.77 -4.24 -12.26
C ARG A 351 -11.81 -5.05 -11.42
N ARG A 352 -10.51 -5.03 -11.75
CA ARG A 352 -9.49 -5.78 -11.02
C ARG A 352 -9.15 -5.17 -9.66
N VAL A 353 -9.11 -3.85 -9.55
CA VAL A 353 -8.64 -3.14 -8.35
C VAL A 353 -9.79 -2.86 -7.40
N PHE A 354 -10.93 -2.41 -7.91
CA PHE A 354 -12.07 -1.95 -7.11
C PHE A 354 -13.27 -2.90 -7.16
N ALA A 355 -13.18 -4.00 -7.91
CA ALA A 355 -14.33 -4.86 -8.21
C ALA A 355 -15.50 -4.12 -8.89
N ILE A 356 -15.21 -2.97 -9.54
CA ILE A 356 -16.21 -2.17 -10.26
C ILE A 356 -16.13 -2.52 -11.75
N ASP A 357 -17.19 -3.13 -12.27
CA ASP A 357 -17.31 -3.38 -13.71
C ASP A 357 -18.04 -2.23 -14.42
N VAL A 358 -17.29 -1.19 -14.76
CA VAL A 358 -17.80 0.01 -15.44
C VAL A 358 -18.41 -0.25 -16.83
N LEU A 359 -18.18 -1.43 -17.41
CA LEU A 359 -18.78 -1.83 -18.67
C LEU A 359 -19.97 -2.79 -18.49
N ALA A 360 -20.41 -3.09 -17.28
CA ALA A 360 -21.68 -3.77 -17.04
C ALA A 360 -22.82 -2.76 -17.10
N CYS A 361 -23.77 -2.96 -18.02
CA CYS A 361 -24.96 -2.11 -18.10
C CYS A 361 -25.87 -2.37 -16.91
N SER A 362 -26.18 -1.32 -16.13
CA SER A 362 -27.10 -1.38 -14.98
C SER A 362 -28.56 -1.62 -15.37
N HIS A 363 -28.94 -1.37 -16.62
CA HIS A 363 -30.32 -1.51 -17.09
C HIS A 363 -30.64 -2.91 -17.62
N CYS A 364 -29.76 -3.46 -18.47
CA CYS A 364 -30.04 -4.72 -19.16
C CYS A 364 -29.05 -5.85 -18.84
N GLY A 365 -28.01 -5.58 -18.03
CA GLY A 365 -26.94 -6.55 -17.75
C GLY A 365 -25.99 -6.83 -18.92
N GLY A 366 -26.21 -6.19 -20.09
CA GLY A 366 -25.33 -6.30 -21.26
C GLY A 366 -23.97 -5.59 -21.09
N ARG A 367 -23.05 -5.83 -22.02
CA ARG A 367 -21.71 -5.19 -22.01
C ARG A 367 -21.74 -3.85 -22.74
N LEU A 368 -21.44 -2.77 -22.04
CA LEU A 368 -21.20 -1.45 -22.61
C LEU A 368 -19.86 -1.44 -23.37
N ARG A 369 -19.77 -0.60 -24.40
CA ARG A 369 -18.54 -0.36 -25.16
C ARG A 369 -18.23 1.13 -25.12
N LEU A 370 -16.95 1.49 -24.93
CA LEU A 370 -16.51 2.87 -25.14
C LEU A 370 -16.66 3.20 -26.63
N ILE A 371 -17.57 4.12 -26.96
CA ILE A 371 -17.81 4.56 -28.35
C ILE A 371 -16.92 5.76 -28.67
N ALA A 372 -16.83 6.71 -27.76
CA ALA A 372 -15.99 7.89 -27.88
C ALA A 372 -15.62 8.42 -26.48
N THR A 373 -14.48 9.10 -26.40
CA THR A 373 -14.18 10.03 -25.31
C THR A 373 -14.54 11.42 -25.80
N ILE A 374 -15.37 12.14 -25.05
CA ILE A 374 -15.83 13.48 -25.43
C ILE A 374 -15.06 14.48 -24.58
N GLU A 375 -14.21 15.26 -25.25
CA GLU A 375 -13.32 16.23 -24.59
C GLU A 375 -13.77 17.68 -24.82
N ASP A 376 -14.68 17.93 -25.76
CA ASP A 376 -15.24 19.26 -26.04
C ASP A 376 -16.16 19.71 -24.88
N PRO A 377 -15.84 20.80 -24.16
CA PRO A 377 -16.62 21.26 -23.02
C PRO A 377 -18.08 21.58 -23.35
N ALA A 378 -18.36 22.16 -24.52
CA ALA A 378 -19.73 22.51 -24.91
C ALA A 378 -20.58 21.26 -25.15
N VAL A 379 -19.98 20.22 -25.75
CA VAL A 379 -20.64 18.92 -25.95
C VAL A 379 -20.84 18.21 -24.62
N VAL A 380 -19.83 18.20 -23.75
CA VAL A 380 -19.92 17.62 -22.40
C VAL A 380 -21.05 18.28 -21.60
N THR A 381 -21.13 19.61 -21.56
CA THR A 381 -22.21 20.34 -20.88
C THR A 381 -23.59 19.98 -21.44
N ARG A 382 -23.73 19.88 -22.77
CA ARG A 382 -25.00 19.50 -23.40
C ARG A 382 -25.44 18.09 -23.01
N LEU A 383 -24.50 17.14 -22.98
CA LEU A 383 -24.75 15.75 -22.59
C LEU A 383 -25.10 15.62 -21.10
N LEU A 384 -24.33 16.26 -20.23
CA LEU A 384 -24.60 16.24 -18.79
C LEU A 384 -25.98 16.82 -18.48
N ARG A 385 -26.35 17.94 -19.11
CA ARG A 385 -27.71 18.52 -18.99
C ARG A 385 -28.80 17.55 -19.46
N HIS A 386 -28.59 16.88 -20.59
CA HIS A 386 -29.53 15.89 -21.12
C HIS A 386 -29.71 14.68 -20.18
N LEU A 387 -28.63 14.26 -19.53
CA LEU A 387 -28.62 13.16 -18.54
C LEU A 387 -29.07 13.61 -17.14
N ALA A 388 -29.48 14.86 -16.96
CA ALA A 388 -29.78 15.48 -15.66
C ALA A 388 -28.63 15.35 -14.65
N LEU A 389 -27.39 15.35 -15.13
CA LEU A 389 -26.17 15.36 -14.33
C LEU A 389 -25.64 16.81 -14.17
N PRO A 390 -24.93 17.12 -13.07
CA PRO A 390 -24.33 18.44 -12.87
C PRO A 390 -23.38 18.80 -14.02
N THR A 391 -23.58 19.99 -14.62
CA THR A 391 -22.74 20.51 -15.71
C THR A 391 -21.61 21.38 -15.24
N GLU A 392 -21.73 21.90 -14.02
CA GLU A 392 -20.67 22.65 -13.38
C GLU A 392 -19.62 21.65 -12.90
N LEU A 393 -18.34 21.94 -13.17
CA LEU A 393 -17.26 21.23 -12.49
C LEU A 393 -17.57 21.33 -10.99
N PRO A 394 -17.52 20.22 -10.23
CA PRO A 394 -17.58 20.33 -8.79
C PRO A 394 -16.49 21.31 -8.40
N ASP A 395 -16.83 22.38 -7.70
CA ASP A 395 -15.82 23.23 -7.09
C ASP A 395 -14.89 22.28 -6.35
N LEU A 396 -13.63 22.21 -6.80
CA LEU A 396 -12.61 21.48 -6.07
C LEU A 396 -12.40 22.28 -4.81
N CYS A 397 -13.23 22.00 -3.81
CA CYS A 397 -13.12 22.62 -2.50
C CYS A 397 -11.67 22.42 -2.07
N PRO A 398 -10.92 23.49 -1.74
CA PRO A 398 -9.67 23.30 -1.04
C PRO A 398 -9.93 22.33 0.12
N ALA A 399 -9.00 21.37 0.33
CA ALA A 399 -9.16 20.31 1.31
C ALA A 399 -9.78 20.89 2.58
N ARG A 400 -11.02 20.47 2.89
CA ARG A 400 -11.88 21.15 3.86
C ARG A 400 -11.07 21.35 5.16
N PRO A 401 -10.80 22.59 5.61
CA PRO A 401 -10.31 22.78 6.96
C PRO A 401 -11.37 22.18 7.92
N PRO A 402 -10.96 21.65 9.09
CA PRO A 402 -11.90 21.09 10.05
C PRO A 402 -13.03 22.10 10.31
N PRO A 403 -14.30 21.66 10.38
CA PRO A 403 -15.43 22.59 10.44
C PRO A 403 -15.26 23.57 11.61
N GLY A 404 -15.08 24.84 11.25
CA GLY A 404 -15.11 25.99 12.15
C GLY A 404 -16.55 26.32 12.49
N THR A 405 -16.80 26.48 13.78
CA THR A 405 -18.08 26.92 14.34
C THR A 405 -18.42 28.30 13.81
N ASP A 406 -19.55 28.42 13.12
CA ASP A 406 -20.46 29.56 13.19
C ASP A 406 -21.75 29.17 12.42
N GLY A 407 -22.82 28.95 13.17
CA GLY A 407 -24.08 28.43 12.66
C GLY A 407 -24.61 27.30 13.53
N THR A 408 -25.16 27.69 14.68
CA THR A 408 -25.83 26.90 15.70
C THR A 408 -26.84 25.91 15.07
N LEU A 409 -26.46 24.63 14.96
CA LEU A 409 -27.44 23.54 14.91
C LEU A 409 -27.71 23.14 16.35
N ALA A 410 -28.72 23.78 16.93
CA ALA A 410 -29.37 23.29 18.14
C ALA A 410 -29.90 21.88 17.85
N PHE A 411 -29.41 20.91 18.61
CA PHE A 411 -30.08 19.62 18.75
C PHE A 411 -30.56 19.55 20.20
N ASP A 412 -31.82 19.93 20.38
CA ASP A 412 -32.58 19.62 21.58
C ASP A 412 -32.65 18.09 21.72
N PHE A 413 -32.26 17.60 22.90
CA PHE A 413 -32.71 16.31 23.38
C PHE A 413 -33.37 16.53 24.74
N PRO A 414 -34.56 15.95 24.96
CA PRO A 414 -35.37 16.16 26.16
C PRO A 414 -34.73 15.50 27.38
N GLU A 415 -35.10 16.06 28.55
CA GLU A 415 -34.49 15.99 29.90
C GLU A 415 -33.75 14.71 30.32
#